data_AF-A0A3D3FF61-F1
#
_entry.id   AF-A0A3D3FF61-F1
#
_cell.length_a   1.000
_cell.length_b   1.000
_cell.length_c   1.000
_cell.angle_alpha   90.00
_cell.angle_beta   90.00
_cell.angle_gamma   90.00
#
_symmetry.space_group_name_H-M   'P 1'
#
loop_
_entity.id
_entity.type
_entity.pdbx_description
1 polymer ?
#
loop_
_entity_poly.entity_id
_entity_poly.type
_entity_poly.pdbx_seq_one_letter_code
_entity_poly.pdbx_strand_id
1 'polypeptide(L)'
;KKFNPDLAARPMLVAGNKCDLTDDAHIEEFRKFVEGQGYLFFPIMAPIREGVEPLLNQISEELSKLPPIRRYEPEPAPLAKPEEIPRGEVKITRQDGVFMVEAPWLLRVMQSVNFDDYESLQYFQRVLLETGVIDQLRKAGIQEGDTVSIYDVQFDFVE
;
A
#
# COMPACT_ATOMS: atom_id res chain seq x y z
N LYS A 1 -18.19 16.77 1.70
CA LYS A 1 -17.83 16.84 0.26
C LYS A 1 -16.46 17.46 -0.04
N LYS A 2 -15.98 18.45 0.72
CA LYS A 2 -14.69 19.13 0.45
C LYS A 2 -13.43 18.26 0.62
N PHE A 3 -13.49 17.16 1.39
CA PHE A 3 -12.35 16.29 1.66
C PHE A 3 -12.35 15.02 0.79
N ASN A 4 -13.41 14.21 0.88
CA ASN A 4 -13.56 12.99 0.09
C ASN A 4 -15.05 12.80 -0.31
N PRO A 5 -15.36 12.75 -1.62
CA PRO A 5 -16.73 12.54 -2.10
C PRO A 5 -17.32 11.18 -1.72
N ASP A 6 -16.52 10.12 -1.78
CA ASP A 6 -16.96 8.75 -1.49
C ASP A 6 -17.35 8.59 -0.03
N LEU A 7 -16.59 9.19 0.89
CA LEU A 7 -16.96 9.21 2.31
C LEU A 7 -18.27 9.95 2.55
N ALA A 8 -18.49 11.05 1.82
CA ALA A 8 -19.70 11.86 1.96
C ALA A 8 -20.96 11.19 1.40
N ALA A 9 -20.81 10.15 0.57
CA ALA A 9 -21.91 9.38 0.00
C ALA A 9 -22.30 8.15 0.84
N ARG A 10 -21.53 7.82 1.89
CA ARG A 10 -21.84 6.67 2.75
C ARG A 10 -23.10 6.91 3.58
N PRO A 11 -23.87 5.86 3.90
CA PRO A 11 -24.96 5.96 4.87
C PRO A 11 -24.44 6.54 6.19
N MET A 12 -25.18 7.51 6.75
CA MET A 12 -24.82 8.20 7.98
C MET A 12 -25.96 8.12 8.98
N LEU A 13 -25.60 7.91 10.24
CA LEU A 13 -26.47 7.95 11.40
C LEU A 13 -25.95 9.03 12.34
N VAL A 14 -26.84 9.74 13.03
CA VAL A 14 -26.46 10.80 13.97
C VAL A 14 -26.80 10.35 15.39
N ALA A 15 -25.78 10.24 16.23
CA ALA A 15 -25.95 10.01 17.66
C ALA A 15 -25.84 11.33 18.43
N GLY A 16 -26.95 11.80 19.00
CA GLY A 16 -26.98 12.94 19.91
C GLY A 16 -26.62 12.48 21.32
N ASN A 17 -25.36 12.63 21.71
CA ASN A 17 -24.89 12.21 23.03
C ASN A 17 -25.03 13.33 24.08
N LYS A 18 -25.08 12.95 25.36
CA LYS A 18 -25.22 13.82 26.54
C LYS A 18 -26.59 14.50 26.66
N CYS A 19 -27.66 13.76 26.34
CA CYS A 19 -29.03 14.25 26.46
C CYS A 19 -29.43 14.63 27.91
N ASP A 20 -28.70 14.14 28.92
CA ASP A 20 -28.84 14.53 30.33
C ASP A 20 -28.53 16.01 30.61
N LEU A 21 -27.78 16.67 29.72
CA LEU A 21 -27.34 18.06 29.90
C LEU A 21 -28.28 19.08 29.24
N THR A 22 -29.43 18.65 28.71
CA THR A 22 -30.40 19.51 28.04
C THR A 22 -31.83 19.04 28.34
N ASP A 23 -32.83 19.73 27.80
CA ASP A 23 -34.23 19.37 27.96
C ASP A 23 -34.78 18.64 26.72
N ASP A 24 -35.94 17.99 26.89
CA ASP A 24 -36.59 17.22 25.82
C ASP A 24 -36.99 18.10 24.64
N ALA A 25 -37.26 19.39 24.86
CA ALA A 25 -37.66 20.32 23.81
C ALA A 25 -36.50 20.58 22.83
N HIS A 26 -35.29 20.81 23.34
CA HIS A 26 -34.09 20.99 22.51
C HIS A 26 -33.69 19.70 21.80
N ILE A 27 -33.85 18.54 22.46
CA ILE A 27 -33.59 17.23 21.83
C ILE A 27 -34.52 17.03 20.64
N GLU A 28 -35.81 17.35 20.81
CA GLU A 28 -36.82 17.20 19.76
C GLU A 28 -36.65 18.23 18.63
N GLU A 29 -36.26 19.46 18.95
CA GLU A 29 -35.87 20.45 17.94
C GLU A 29 -34.69 19.96 17.10
N PHE A 30 -33.64 19.45 17.75
CA PHE A 30 -32.47 18.92 17.06
C PHE A 30 -32.81 17.67 16.24
N ARG A 31 -33.67 16.79 16.74
CA ARG A 31 -34.22 15.65 15.99
C ARG A 31 -34.82 16.11 14.67
N LYS A 32 -35.73 17.08 14.70
CA LYS A 32 -36.39 17.61 13.50
C LYS A 32 -35.39 18.21 12.52
N PHE A 33 -34.37 18.91 13.00
CA PHE A 33 -33.31 19.45 12.16
C PHE A 33 -32.48 18.35 11.46
N VAL A 34 -32.14 17.28 12.18
CA VAL A 34 -31.36 16.16 11.65
C VAL A 34 -32.18 15.33 10.67
N GLU A 35 -33.41 14.97 11.03
CA GLU A 35 -34.32 14.20 10.20
C GLU A 35 -34.77 15.00 8.96
N GLY A 36 -34.90 16.33 9.08
CA GLY A 36 -35.13 17.23 7.95
C GLY A 36 -33.98 17.27 6.93
N GLN A 37 -32.77 16.83 7.32
CA GLN A 37 -31.63 16.64 6.40
C GLN A 37 -31.55 15.21 5.84
N GLY A 38 -32.49 14.33 6.20
CA GLY A 38 -32.55 12.94 5.74
C GLY A 38 -31.70 11.97 6.53
N TYR A 39 -31.25 12.34 7.74
CA TYR A 39 -30.49 11.45 8.62
C TYR A 39 -31.35 10.89 9.74
N LEU A 40 -31.03 9.67 10.20
CA LEU A 40 -31.64 9.10 11.39
C LEU A 40 -30.96 9.66 12.65
N PHE A 41 -31.77 10.04 13.64
CA PHE A 41 -31.29 10.63 14.89
C PHE A 41 -31.56 9.72 16.10
N PHE A 42 -30.51 9.48 16.88
CA PHE A 42 -30.51 8.65 18.08
C PHE A 42 -30.06 9.47 19.30
N PRO A 43 -30.97 9.91 20.18
CA PRO A 43 -30.61 10.53 21.45
C PRO A 43 -30.08 9.45 22.40
N ILE A 44 -28.92 9.70 23.01
CA ILE A 44 -28.27 8.74 23.90
C ILE A 44 -27.69 9.42 25.15
N MET A 45 -27.60 8.64 26.22
CA MET A 45 -26.80 8.96 27.41
C MET A 45 -25.82 7.81 27.65
N ALA A 46 -24.62 7.94 27.07
CA ALA A 46 -23.60 6.90 27.12
C ALA A 46 -23.24 6.41 28.53
N PRO A 47 -23.14 7.25 29.59
CA PRO A 47 -22.76 6.79 30.93
C PRO A 47 -23.70 5.75 31.53
N ILE A 48 -24.99 5.83 31.21
CA ILE A 48 -26.04 4.91 31.69
C ILE A 48 -26.55 3.95 30.61
N ARG A 49 -25.93 3.99 29.41
CA ARG A 49 -26.30 3.19 28.22
C ARG A 49 -27.74 3.40 27.72
N GLU A 50 -28.38 4.51 28.09
CA GLU A 50 -29.71 4.82 27.59
C GLU A 50 -29.66 5.20 26.11
N GLY A 51 -30.60 4.68 25.31
CA GLY A 51 -30.68 4.90 23.86
C GLY A 51 -29.59 4.21 23.03
N VAL A 52 -28.61 3.56 23.66
CA VAL A 52 -27.47 2.92 22.98
C VAL A 52 -27.88 1.66 22.22
N GLU A 53 -28.76 0.83 22.79
CA GLU A 53 -29.21 -0.39 22.11
C GLU A 53 -29.93 -0.13 20.77
N PRO A 54 -30.91 0.78 20.67
CA PRO A 54 -31.51 1.16 19.39
C PRO A 54 -30.48 1.61 18.35
N LEU A 55 -29.48 2.40 18.76
CA LEU A 55 -28.41 2.85 17.87
C LEU A 55 -27.57 1.67 17.35
N LEU A 56 -27.16 0.75 18.22
CA LEU A 56 -26.38 -0.42 17.84
C LEU A 56 -27.15 -1.36 16.90
N ASN A 57 -28.44 -1.55 17.16
CA ASN A 57 -29.31 -2.35 16.28
C ASN A 57 -29.39 -1.74 14.88
N GLN A 58 -29.57 -0.42 14.77
CA GLN A 58 -29.56 0.26 13.48
C GLN A 58 -28.20 0.13 12.77
N ILE A 59 -27.09 0.31 13.50
CA ILE A 59 -25.75 0.14 12.92
C ILE A 59 -25.57 -1.27 12.36
N SER A 60 -25.99 -2.30 13.11
CA SER A 60 -25.91 -3.68 12.66
C SER A 60 -26.75 -3.93 11.41
N GLU A 61 -27.96 -3.37 11.35
CA GLU A 61 -28.84 -3.47 10.19
C GLU A 61 -28.22 -2.79 8.96
N GLU A 62 -27.71 -1.57 9.10
CA GLU A 62 -27.07 -0.83 8.00
C GLU A 62 -25.81 -1.55 7.49
N LEU A 63 -24.96 -2.05 8.39
CA LEU A 63 -23.78 -2.82 8.01
C LEU A 63 -24.14 -4.09 7.23
N SER A 64 -25.26 -4.75 7.54
CA SER A 64 -25.72 -5.94 6.82
C SER A 64 -26.12 -5.68 5.36
N LYS A 65 -26.50 -4.43 5.04
CA LYS A 65 -26.90 -3.99 3.70
C LYS A 65 -25.72 -3.54 2.85
N LEU A 66 -24.56 -3.28 3.46
CA LEU A 66 -23.39 -2.79 2.75
C LEU A 66 -22.75 -3.90 1.89
N PRO A 67 -22.18 -3.54 0.71
CA PRO A 67 -21.41 -4.48 -0.08
C PRO A 67 -20.19 -5.00 0.71
N PRO A 68 -19.62 -6.14 0.30
CA PRO A 68 -18.41 -6.68 0.93
C PRO A 68 -17.33 -5.62 1.09
N ILE A 69 -16.58 -5.70 2.20
CA ILE A 69 -15.50 -4.76 2.52
C ILE A 69 -14.56 -4.67 1.31
N ARG A 70 -14.41 -3.47 0.75
CA ARG A 70 -13.41 -3.20 -0.29
C ARG A 70 -12.05 -3.51 0.30
N ARG A 71 -11.44 -4.62 -0.13
CA ARG A 71 -10.04 -4.90 0.15
C ARG A 71 -9.23 -3.93 -0.71
N TYR A 72 -8.64 -2.94 -0.06
CA TYR A 72 -7.56 -2.18 -0.67
C TYR A 72 -6.35 -3.10 -0.62
N GLU A 73 -6.12 -3.83 -1.70
CA GLU A 73 -4.79 -4.37 -1.93
C GLU A 73 -3.85 -3.16 -1.97
N PRO A 74 -2.72 -3.18 -1.25
CA PRO A 74 -1.73 -2.14 -1.42
C PRO A 74 -1.45 -2.09 -2.92
N GLU A 75 -1.72 -0.94 -3.55
CA GLU A 75 -1.28 -0.74 -4.92
C GLU A 75 0.21 -1.09 -4.93
N PRO A 76 0.64 -2.10 -5.72
CA PRO A 76 2.05 -2.40 -5.82
C PRO A 76 2.72 -1.06 -6.13
N ALA A 77 3.69 -0.68 -5.28
CA ALA A 77 4.39 0.59 -5.45
C ALA A 77 4.74 0.71 -6.93
N PRO A 78 4.42 1.84 -7.60
CA PRO A 78 4.67 1.99 -9.02
C PRO A 78 6.09 1.53 -9.25
N LEU A 79 6.26 0.44 -10.01
CA LEU A 79 7.58 -0.05 -10.37
C LEU A 79 8.26 1.14 -11.02
N ALA A 80 9.24 1.72 -10.32
CA ALA A 80 10.00 2.83 -10.85
C ALA A 80 10.52 2.36 -12.20
N LYS A 81 10.17 3.08 -13.27
CA LYS A 81 10.69 2.73 -14.59
C LYS A 81 12.22 2.68 -14.47
N PRO A 82 12.92 1.71 -15.11
CA PRO A 82 14.38 1.62 -15.05
C PRO A 82 15.11 2.95 -15.37
N GLU A 83 14.43 3.83 -16.10
CA GLU A 83 14.86 5.17 -16.50
C GLU A 83 14.95 6.17 -15.34
N GLU A 84 14.15 5.99 -14.28
CA GLU A 84 14.03 6.93 -13.13
C GLU A 84 14.95 6.57 -11.96
N ILE A 85 15.61 5.41 -12.01
CA ILE A 85 16.54 4.96 -10.98
C ILE A 85 17.86 5.73 -11.19
N PRO A 86 18.31 6.57 -10.23
CA PRO A 86 19.60 7.25 -10.35
C PRO A 86 20.71 6.21 -10.49
N ARG A 87 21.28 6.13 -11.70
CA ARG A 87 22.30 5.15 -12.07
C ARG A 87 23.62 5.56 -11.41
N GLY A 88 23.78 5.16 -10.15
CA GLY A 88 24.97 5.43 -9.35
C GLY A 88 26.15 4.53 -9.72
N GLU A 89 27.28 4.77 -9.06
CA GLU A 89 28.49 3.95 -9.19
C GLU A 89 28.20 2.47 -8.89
N VAL A 90 28.75 1.59 -9.73
CA VAL A 90 28.74 0.14 -9.54
C VAL A 90 30.14 -0.25 -9.10
N LYS A 91 30.24 -1.01 -8.02
CA LYS A 91 31.50 -1.50 -7.49
C LYS A 91 31.57 -3.00 -7.72
N ILE A 92 32.61 -3.45 -8.41
CA ILE A 92 32.87 -4.87 -8.66
C ILE A 92 34.12 -5.26 -7.90
N THR A 93 34.02 -6.32 -7.10
CA THR A 93 35.16 -6.92 -6.41
C THR A 93 35.19 -8.41 -6.70
N ARG A 94 36.39 -9.01 -6.70
CA ARG A 94 36.56 -10.45 -6.85
C ARG A 94 36.96 -11.04 -5.52
N GLN A 95 36.18 -11.99 -5.00
CA GLN A 95 36.46 -12.71 -3.75
C GLN A 95 36.28 -14.19 -4.01
N ASP A 96 37.30 -15.00 -3.69
CA ASP A 96 37.27 -16.47 -3.80
C ASP A 96 36.82 -17.01 -5.18
N GLY A 97 37.15 -16.29 -6.26
CA GLY A 97 36.78 -16.66 -7.62
C GLY A 97 35.40 -16.15 -8.07
N VAL A 98 34.61 -15.56 -7.17
CA VAL A 98 33.28 -15.01 -7.44
C VAL A 98 33.36 -13.50 -7.65
N PHE A 99 32.66 -12.99 -8.67
CA PHE A 99 32.52 -11.56 -8.93
C PHE A 99 31.36 -10.98 -8.12
N MET A 100 31.67 -10.20 -7.08
CA MET A 100 30.67 -9.50 -6.27
C MET A 100 30.35 -8.13 -6.85
N VAL A 101 29.07 -7.88 -7.12
CA VAL A 101 28.56 -6.61 -7.64
C VAL A 101 27.77 -5.90 -6.55
N GLU A 102 28.21 -4.70 -6.18
CA GLU A 102 27.56 -3.84 -5.21
C GLU A 102 27.11 -2.55 -5.89
N ALA A 103 25.82 -2.26 -5.83
CA ALA A 103 25.23 -1.02 -6.31
C ALA A 103 23.94 -0.74 -5.53
N PRO A 104 23.83 0.38 -4.77
CA PRO A 104 22.65 0.68 -3.96
C PRO A 104 21.34 0.73 -4.76
N TRP A 105 21.43 1.13 -6.03
CA TRP A 105 20.29 1.19 -6.93
C TRP A 105 19.84 -0.19 -7.43
N LEU A 106 20.77 -1.14 -7.54
CA LEU A 106 20.50 -2.50 -8.01
C LEU A 106 19.70 -3.30 -6.98
N LEU A 107 19.92 -3.04 -5.68
CA LEU A 107 19.13 -3.63 -4.60
C LEU A 107 17.62 -3.33 -4.76
N ARG A 108 17.26 -2.11 -5.20
CA ARG A 108 15.85 -1.74 -5.45
C ARG A 108 15.26 -2.47 -6.64
N VAL A 109 16.05 -2.69 -7.70
CA VAL A 109 15.62 -3.46 -8.87
C VAL A 109 15.40 -4.92 -8.49
N MET A 110 16.32 -5.51 -7.72
CA MET A 110 16.19 -6.90 -7.27
C MET A 110 14.93 -7.11 -6.42
N GLN A 111 14.58 -6.15 -5.56
CA GLN A 111 13.36 -6.21 -4.76
C GLN A 111 12.07 -6.22 -5.59
N SER A 112 12.12 -5.74 -6.84
CA SER A 112 10.97 -5.75 -7.75
C SER A 112 10.98 -6.91 -8.74
N VAL A 113 11.99 -7.78 -8.70
CA VAL A 113 12.14 -8.91 -9.63
C VAL A 113 11.71 -10.19 -8.90
N ASN A 114 10.78 -10.92 -9.51
CA ASN A 114 10.49 -12.29 -9.11
C ASN A 114 11.44 -13.24 -9.85
N PHE A 115 12.40 -13.84 -9.15
CA PHE A 115 13.39 -14.74 -9.77
C PHE A 115 12.81 -16.10 -10.21
N ASP A 116 11.60 -16.45 -9.78
CA ASP A 116 10.89 -17.65 -10.25
C ASP A 116 10.10 -17.40 -11.55
N ASP A 117 9.98 -16.14 -11.98
CA ASP A 117 9.24 -15.73 -13.17
C ASP A 117 10.17 -15.37 -14.33
N TYR A 118 9.94 -16.00 -15.48
CA TYR A 118 10.81 -15.87 -16.65
C TYR A 118 10.82 -14.45 -17.24
N GLU A 119 9.68 -13.76 -17.27
CA GLU A 119 9.61 -12.38 -17.78
C GLU A 119 10.37 -11.41 -16.87
N SER A 120 10.24 -11.59 -15.56
CA SER A 120 10.97 -10.82 -14.54
C SER A 120 12.48 -11.01 -14.62
N LEU A 121 12.94 -12.24 -14.89
CA LEU A 121 14.36 -12.53 -15.13
C LEU A 121 14.89 -11.84 -16.39
N GLN A 122 14.14 -11.88 -17.51
CA GLN A 122 14.51 -11.18 -18.73
C GLN A 122 14.60 -9.66 -18.52
N TYR A 123 13.65 -9.10 -17.75
CA TYR A 123 13.70 -7.69 -17.36
C TYR A 123 14.98 -7.36 -16.58
N PHE A 124 15.32 -8.18 -15.58
CA PHE A 124 16.53 -7.99 -14.78
C PHE A 124 17.80 -8.02 -15.64
N GLN A 125 17.91 -9.00 -16.55
CA GLN A 125 19.03 -9.08 -17.50
C GLN A 125 19.13 -7.83 -18.39
N ARG A 126 18.00 -7.33 -18.91
CA ARG A 126 17.98 -6.09 -19.71
C ARG A 126 18.46 -4.89 -18.89
N VAL A 127 18.06 -4.78 -17.63
CA VAL A 127 18.54 -3.72 -16.74
C VAL A 127 20.06 -3.80 -16.57
N LEU A 128 20.64 -4.99 -16.34
CA LEU A 128 22.09 -5.16 -16.20
C LEU A 128 22.86 -4.75 -17.47
N LEU A 129 22.31 -5.05 -18.65
CA LEU A 129 22.89 -4.65 -19.94
C LEU A 129 22.81 -3.13 -20.16
N GLU A 130 21.62 -2.53 -20.01
CA GLU A 130 21.40 -1.10 -20.25
C GLU A 130 22.11 -0.17 -19.26
N THR A 131 22.41 -0.68 -18.07
CA THR A 131 23.12 0.06 -17.02
C THR A 131 24.64 -0.11 -17.10
N GLY A 132 25.14 -0.96 -18.00
CA GLY A 132 26.57 -1.18 -18.20
C GLY A 132 27.22 -2.00 -17.08
N VAL A 133 26.44 -2.69 -16.22
CA VAL A 133 26.98 -3.61 -15.22
C VAL A 133 27.77 -4.74 -15.90
N ILE A 134 27.22 -5.28 -16.99
CA ILE A 134 27.88 -6.32 -17.79
C ILE A 134 29.22 -5.82 -18.37
N ASP A 135 29.25 -4.58 -18.87
CA ASP A 135 30.50 -4.00 -19.41
C ASP A 135 31.54 -3.77 -18.32
N GLN A 136 31.13 -3.45 -17.10
CA GLN A 136 32.04 -3.35 -15.97
C GLN A 136 32.56 -4.72 -15.53
N LEU A 137 31.71 -5.75 -15.53
CA LEU A 137 32.13 -7.14 -15.28
C LEU A 137 33.15 -7.60 -16.32
N ARG A 138 32.94 -7.29 -17.60
CA ARG A 138 33.91 -7.52 -18.67
C ARG A 138 35.23 -6.80 -18.42
N LYS A 139 35.20 -5.53 -18.01
CA LYS A 139 36.41 -4.77 -17.63
C LYS A 139 37.12 -5.35 -16.41
N ALA A 140 36.38 -5.97 -15.50
CA ALA A 140 36.92 -6.70 -14.35
C ALA A 140 37.48 -8.09 -14.73
N GLY A 141 37.28 -8.53 -15.98
CA GLY A 141 37.85 -9.76 -16.52
C GLY A 141 37.01 -11.02 -16.26
N ILE A 142 35.68 -10.88 -16.16
CA ILE A 142 34.79 -12.04 -16.09
C ILE A 142 34.88 -12.89 -17.36
N GLN A 143 34.77 -14.21 -17.21
CA GLN A 143 34.73 -15.19 -18.30
C GLN A 143 33.43 -15.98 -18.29
N GLU A 144 33.13 -16.62 -19.42
CA GLU A 144 31.98 -17.53 -19.52
C GLU A 144 32.12 -18.66 -18.49
N GLY A 145 31.05 -18.88 -17.72
CA GLY A 145 31.00 -19.84 -16.62
C GLY A 145 31.53 -19.34 -15.28
N ASP A 146 32.03 -18.09 -15.19
CA ASP A 146 32.37 -17.49 -13.91
C ASP A 146 31.10 -17.11 -13.13
N THR A 147 31.11 -17.30 -11.81
CA THR A 147 29.96 -16.96 -10.95
C THR A 147 29.96 -15.48 -10.59
N VAL A 148 28.80 -14.84 -10.78
CA VAL A 148 28.50 -13.48 -10.33
C VAL A 148 27.61 -13.55 -9.09
N SER A 149 27.90 -12.75 -8.08
CA SER A 149 27.10 -12.58 -6.88
C SER A 149 26.62 -11.14 -6.77
N ILE A 150 25.31 -10.96 -6.60
CA ILE A 150 24.67 -9.66 -6.39
C ILE A 150 23.78 -9.81 -5.16
N TYR A 151 24.17 -9.21 -4.03
CA TYR A 151 23.41 -9.23 -2.75
C TYR A 151 22.72 -10.58 -2.46
N ASP A 152 23.52 -11.64 -2.37
CA ASP A 152 23.12 -13.04 -2.07
C ASP A 152 22.48 -13.84 -3.22
N VAL A 153 22.22 -13.22 -4.38
CA VAL A 153 21.82 -13.93 -5.59
C VAL A 153 23.06 -14.27 -6.42
N GLN A 154 23.27 -15.56 -6.67
CA GLN A 154 24.39 -16.05 -7.47
C GLN A 154 23.89 -16.65 -8.78
N PHE A 155 24.60 -16.37 -9.87
CA PHE A 155 24.36 -16.96 -11.18
C PHE A 155 25.66 -17.07 -11.97
N ASP A 156 25.68 -18.01 -12.89
CA ASP A 156 26.82 -18.16 -13.80
C ASP A 156 26.68 -17.17 -14.96
N PHE A 157 27.79 -16.52 -15.30
CA PHE A 157 27.85 -15.62 -16.43
C PHE A 157 27.84 -16.41 -17.74
N VAL A 158 26.80 -16.19 -18.54
CA VAL A 158 26.64 -16.76 -19.89
C VAL A 158 26.63 -15.60 -20.88
N GLU A 159 27.47 -15.69 -21.91
CA GLU A 159 27.55 -14.69 -22.98
C GLU A 159 26.50 -14.89 -24.07
#